data_AF-A0A7C4J6F9-F1
#
_entry.id   AF-A0A7C4J6F9-F1
#
_cell.length_a   1.000
_cell.length_b   1.000
_cell.length_c   1.000
_cell.angle_alpha   90.00
_cell.angle_beta   90.00
_cell.angle_gamma   90.00
#
_symmetry.space_group_name_H-M   'P 1'
#
loop_
_entity.id
_entity.type
_entity.pdbx_description
1 polymer ?
#
loop_
_entity_poly.entity_id
_entity_poly.type
_entity_poly.pdbx_seq_one_letter_code
_entity_poly.pdbx_strand_id
1 'polypeptide(L)' 'MMAPRILVVDDDQIIIQITARVLTAAGYEVFKAASGAEALQRIDEIRPDLI' A
#
# COMPACT_ATOMS: atom_id res chain seq x y z
N MET A 1 6.85 -18.79 1.61
CA MET A 1 7.21 -17.49 1.00
C MET A 1 6.56 -16.40 1.83
N MET A 2 7.24 -15.27 2.03
CA MET A 2 6.60 -14.05 2.55
C MET A 2 5.77 -13.41 1.43
N ALA A 3 4.62 -12.85 1.77
CA ALA A 3 3.80 -12.09 0.82
C ALA A 3 4.53 -10.80 0.44
N PRO A 4 4.62 -10.43 -0.85
CA PRO A 4 5.19 -9.14 -1.24
C PRO A 4 4.40 -7.99 -0.63
N ARG A 5 5.11 -6.95 -0.21
CA ARG A 5 4.56 -5.77 0.47
C ARG A 5 4.31 -4.66 -0.54
N ILE A 6 3.08 -4.20 -0.65
CA ILE A 6 2.69 -3.13 -1.56
C ILE A 6 2.21 -1.92 -0.77
N LEU A 7 2.72 -0.73 -1.08
CA LEU A 7 2.25 0.54 -0.52
C LEU A 7 1.37 1.26 -1.54
N VAL A 8 0.06 1.24 -1.35
CA VAL A 8 -0.89 1.98 -2.21
C VAL A 8 -0.91 3.45 -1.79
N VAL A 9 -0.69 4.35 -2.75
CA VAL A 9 -0.70 5.81 -2.53
C VAL A 9 -1.69 6.47 -3.48
N ASP A 10 -2.73 7.09 -2.94
CA ASP A 10 -3.75 7.83 -3.70
C ASP A 10 -4.40 8.87 -2.75
N ASP A 11 -4.90 10.00 -3.23
CA ASP A 11 -5.60 10.99 -2.38
C ASP A 11 -7.08 10.67 -2.20
N ASP A 12 -7.66 9.81 -3.04
CA ASP A 12 -9.03 9.31 -2.92
C ASP A 12 -9.09 8.05 -2.04
N GLN A 13 -9.71 8.20 -0.87
CA GLN A 13 -9.93 7.12 0.09
C GLN A 13 -10.66 5.92 -0.51
N ILE A 14 -11.60 6.12 -1.44
CA ILE A 14 -12.36 5.03 -2.06
C ILE A 14 -11.42 4.19 -2.93
N ILE A 15 -10.55 4.83 -3.71
CA ILE A 15 -9.55 4.15 -4.55
C ILE A 15 -8.56 3.36 -3.69
N ILE A 16 -8.07 3.94 -2.59
CA ILE A 16 -7.21 3.23 -1.64
C ILE A 16 -7.90 1.94 -1.13
N GLN A 17 -9.16 2.03 -0.69
CA GLN A 17 -9.86 0.87 -0.12
C GLN A 17 -10.12 -0.22 -1.16
N ILE A 18 -10.55 0.14 -2.37
CA ILE A 18 -10.81 -0.81 -3.45
C ILE A 18 -9.51 -1.51 -3.86
N THR A 19 -8.45 -0.73 -4.10
CA THR A 19 -7.15 -1.25 -4.54
C THR A 19 -6.56 -2.18 -3.50
N ALA A 20 -6.58 -1.77 -2.23
CA ALA A 20 -6.08 -2.62 -1.15
C ALA A 20 -6.88 -3.91 -1.01
N ARG A 21 -8.22 -3.86 -1.12
CA ARG A 21 -9.04 -5.07 -1.06
C ARG A 21 -8.70 -6.06 -2.18
N VAL A 22 -8.50 -5.58 -3.39
CA VAL A 22 -8.13 -6.42 -4.56
C VAL A 22 -6.75 -7.05 -4.35
N LEU A 23 -5.75 -6.25 -3.97
CA LEU A 23 -4.39 -6.74 -3.77
C LEU A 23 -4.27 -7.70 -2.57
N THR A 24 -4.96 -7.41 -1.46
CA THR A 24 -5.02 -8.34 -0.32
C THR A 24 -5.68 -9.65 -0.71
N ALA A 25 -6.76 -9.63 -1.50
CA ALA A 25 -7.40 -10.85 -2.01
C ALA A 25 -6.49 -11.65 -2.97
N ALA A 26 -5.56 -10.98 -3.65
CA ALA A 26 -4.54 -11.60 -4.48
C ALA A 26 -3.33 -12.16 -3.68
N GLY A 27 -3.31 -11.99 -2.35
CA GLY A 27 -2.29 -12.55 -1.47
C GLY A 27 -1.12 -11.62 -1.13
N TYR A 28 -1.23 -10.32 -1.43
CA TYR A 28 -0.24 -9.32 -1.05
C TYR A 28 -0.48 -8.79 0.36
N GLU A 29 0.60 -8.37 1.03
CA GLU A 29 0.53 -7.57 2.25
C GLU A 29 0.43 -6.09 1.83
N VAL A 30 -0.69 -5.43 2.16
CA VAL A 30 -0.99 -4.10 1.62
C VAL A 30 -0.98 -3.04 2.70
N PHE A 31 -0.23 -1.98 2.43
CA PHE A 31 -0.16 -0.76 3.20
C PHE A 31 -0.75 0.40 2.39
N LYS A 32 -1.14 1.47 3.09
CA LYS A 32 -1.91 2.58 2.51
C LYS A 32 -1.28 3.90 2.92
N ALA A 33 -1.31 4.88 2.02
CA ALA A 33 -1.04 6.28 2.32
C ALA A 33 -2.00 7.16 1.50
N ALA A 34 -2.49 8.24 2.12
CA ALA A 34 -3.40 9.19 1.48
C ALA A 34 -2.69 10.41 0.85
N SER A 35 -1.35 10.42 0.91
CA SER A 35 -0.53 11.49 0.35
C SER A 35 0.91 11.03 0.16
N GLY A 36 1.68 11.75 -0.67
CA GLY A 36 3.11 11.51 -0.83
C GLY A 36 3.91 11.69 0.46
N ALA A 37 3.51 12.63 1.33
CA ALA A 37 4.19 12.86 2.61
C ALA A 37 4.04 11.67 3.55
N GLU A 38 2.82 11.13 3.67
CA GLU A 38 2.56 9.91 4.43
C GLU A 38 3.26 8.69 3.81
N ALA A 39 3.28 8.60 2.48
CA ALA A 39 3.98 7.51 1.79
C ALA A 39 5.48 7.53 2.09
N LEU A 40 6.12 8.70 2.01
CA LEU A 40 7.54 8.87 2.32
C LEU A 40 7.88 8.49 3.77
N GLN A 41 7.03 8.84 4.73
CA GLN A 41 7.20 8.43 6.14
C GLN A 41 7.15 6.91 6.31
N ARG A 42 6.31 6.24 5.52
CA ARG A 42 6.05 4.80 5.61
C ARG A 42 7.08 3.94 4.86
N ILE A 43 7.72 4.46 3.81
CA ILE A 43 8.66 3.71 2.98
C ILE A 43 9.81 3.09 3.79
N ASP A 44 10.39 3.85 4.72
CA ASP A 44 11.55 3.39 5.49
C ASP A 44 11.18 2.30 6.51
N GLU A 45 9.97 2.38 7.06
CA GLU A 45 9.44 1.41 8.03
C GLU A 45 8.99 0.11 7.35
N ILE A 46 8.27 0.25 6.23
CA ILE A 46 7.64 -0.89 5.54
C ILE A 46 8.61 -1.57 4.59
N ARG A 47 9.49 -0.82 3.91
CA ARG A 47 10.32 -1.28 2.79
C ARG A 47 9.49 -2.05 1.73
N PRO A 48 8.51 -1.40 1.09
CA PRO A 48 7.64 -2.05 0.12
C PRO A 48 8.43 -2.58 -1.08
N ASP A 49 7.98 -3.69 -1.65
CA ASP A 49 8.53 -4.27 -2.89
C ASP A 49 7.97 -3.56 -4.13
N LEU A 50 6.81 -2.90 -3.99
CA LEU A 50 6.14 -2.07 -4.99
C LEU A 50 5.41 -0.91 -4.29
N ILE A 51 5.44 0.28 -4.90
CA ILE A 51 4.66 1.46 -4.52
C ILE A 51 3.73 1.77 -5.68
#